data_AF-A0A1F0S224-F1
#
_entry.id   AF-A0A1F0S224-F1
#
_cell.length_a   1.000
_cell.length_b   1.000
_cell.length_c   1.000
_cell.angle_alpha   90.00
_cell.angle_beta   90.00
_cell.angle_gamma   90.00
#
_symmetry.space_group_name_H-M   'P 1'
#
loop_
_entity.id
_entity.type
_entity.pdbx_description
1 polymer ?
#
loop_
_entity_poly.entity_id
_entity_poly.type
_entity_poly.pdbx_seq_one_letter_code
_entity_poly.pdbx_strand_id
1 'polypeptide(L)'
;MNSSTELAAAVLAGEEPLFHPNTGKPLSEEFTLHPAAAAGLDVPRYCQLCGRRMVVQVRPDGWNARCSRHGELDSDHLYEEALP
;
A
#
# COMPACT_ATOMS: atom_id res chain seq x y z
N MET A 1 0.99 -10.91 -19.20
CA MET A 1 0.86 -10.70 -17.74
C MET A 1 1.06 -9.21 -17.52
N ASN A 2 0.07 -8.51 -16.95
CA ASN A 2 0.14 -7.06 -16.76
C ASN A 2 1.27 -6.75 -15.77
N SER A 3 2.38 -6.22 -16.28
CA SER A 3 3.55 -5.77 -15.51
C SER A 3 3.40 -4.31 -15.10
N SER A 4 2.18 -3.89 -14.74
CA SER A 4 1.94 -2.50 -14.31
C SER A 4 2.75 -2.23 -13.05
N THR A 5 3.35 -1.05 -12.97
CA THR A 5 4.11 -0.54 -11.83
C THR A 5 3.47 0.72 -11.24
N GLU A 6 2.24 1.03 -11.67
CA GLU A 6 1.53 2.28 -11.31
C GLU A 6 1.38 2.46 -9.81
N LEU A 7 1.08 1.38 -9.07
CA LEU A 7 0.96 1.45 -7.62
C LEU A 7 2.29 1.85 -6.97
N ALA A 8 3.38 1.17 -7.32
CA ALA A 8 4.71 1.49 -6.80
C ALA A 8 5.13 2.92 -7.16
N ALA A 9 4.92 3.33 -8.41
CA ALA A 9 5.24 4.69 -8.87
C ALA A 9 4.48 5.76 -8.07
N ALA A 10 3.17 5.60 -7.87
CA ALA A 10 2.35 6.56 -7.14
C ALA A 10 2.78 6.67 -5.67
N VAL A 11 3.08 5.54 -5.01
CA VAL A 11 3.54 5.53 -3.61
C VAL A 11 4.91 6.20 -3.49
N LEU A 12 5.86 5.86 -4.35
CA LEU A 12 7.21 6.43 -4.34
C LEU A 12 7.22 7.93 -4.68
N ALA A 13 6.31 8.37 -5.53
CA ALA A 13 6.11 9.78 -5.84
C ALA A 13 5.42 10.56 -4.69
N GLY A 14 4.93 9.88 -3.65
CA GLY A 14 4.20 10.50 -2.54
C GLY A 14 2.84 11.06 -2.97
N GLU A 15 2.21 10.48 -3.99
CA GLU A 15 0.88 10.90 -4.44
C GLU A 15 -0.18 10.65 -3.34
N GLU A 16 -1.12 11.58 -3.22
CA GLU A 16 -2.22 11.43 -2.26
C GLU A 16 -3.10 10.22 -2.65
N PRO A 17 -3.35 9.28 -1.73
CA PRO A 17 -4.09 8.06 -2.04
C PRO A 17 -5.57 8.35 -2.32
N LEU A 18 -6.13 7.81 -3.42
CA LEU A 18 -7.57 7.90 -3.70
C LEU A 18 -8.40 7.03 -2.75
N PHE A 19 -7.83 5.91 -2.30
CA PHE A 19 -8.44 4.96 -1.37
C PHE A 19 -7.52 4.70 -0.20
N HIS A 20 -8.08 4.62 1.01
CA HIS A 20 -7.32 4.37 2.21
C HIS A 20 -6.70 2.94 2.21
N PRO A 21 -5.37 2.78 2.35
CA PRO A 21 -4.68 1.49 2.14
C PRO A 21 -5.09 0.35 3.09
N ASN A 22 -5.61 0.65 4.28
CA ASN A 22 -6.02 -0.39 5.25
C ASN A 22 -7.55 -0.62 5.33
N THR A 23 -8.37 0.21 4.68
CA THR A 23 -9.84 0.07 4.72
C THR A 23 -10.47 -0.11 3.33
N GLY A 24 -9.79 0.34 2.28
CA GLY A 24 -10.30 0.29 0.90
C GLY A 24 -11.40 1.30 0.60
N LYS A 25 -11.75 2.17 1.55
CA LYS A 25 -12.71 3.26 1.35
C LYS A 25 -12.07 4.44 0.61
N PRO A 26 -12.83 5.19 -0.21
CA PRO A 26 -12.33 6.45 -0.78
C PRO A 26 -11.82 7.38 0.31
N LEU A 27 -10.71 8.10 0.06
CA LEU A 27 -10.14 9.03 1.04
C LEU A 27 -11.07 10.23 1.29
N SER A 28 -11.96 10.53 0.34
CA SER A 28 -13.01 11.54 0.48
C SER A 28 -14.16 11.16 1.42
N GLU A 29 -14.20 9.91 1.89
CA GLU A 29 -15.24 9.40 2.79
C GLU A 29 -14.68 9.17 4.20
N GLU A 30 -15.57 9.20 5.20
CA GLU A 30 -15.19 8.86 6.56
C GLU A 30 -14.92 7.36 6.74
N PHE A 31 -13.84 7.06 7.46
CA PHE A 31 -13.45 5.70 7.82
C PHE A 31 -12.90 5.64 9.24
N THR A 32 -13.09 4.49 9.87
CA THR A 32 -12.49 4.17 11.16
C THR A 32 -11.37 3.17 10.93
N LEU A 33 -10.22 3.40 11.57
CA LEU A 33 -9.08 2.51 11.48
C LEU A 33 -9.08 1.51 12.62
N HIS A 34 -8.66 0.28 12.30
CA HIS A 34 -8.23 -0.65 13.35
C HIS A 34 -7.00 -0.06 14.07
N PRO A 35 -6.84 -0.21 15.39
CA PRO A 35 -5.74 0.40 16.13
C PRO A 35 -4.34 0.11 15.54
N ALA A 36 -4.11 -1.10 15.04
CA ALA A 36 -2.85 -1.46 14.38
C ALA A 36 -2.60 -0.63 13.10
N ALA A 37 -3.62 -0.41 12.28
CA ALA A 37 -3.51 0.42 11.08
C ALA A 37 -3.33 1.91 11.44
N ALA A 38 -4.05 2.39 12.46
CA ALA A 38 -3.87 3.75 12.97
C ALA A 38 -2.46 4.00 13.52
N ALA A 39 -1.82 2.97 14.08
CA ALA A 39 -0.45 3.01 14.57
C ALA A 39 0.62 2.77 13.48
N GLY A 40 0.22 2.56 12.21
CA GLY A 40 1.15 2.25 11.12
C GLY A 40 1.79 0.85 11.20
N LEU A 41 1.25 -0.05 12.02
CA LEU A 41 1.77 -1.41 12.23
C LEU A 41 1.14 -2.46 11.30
N ASP A 42 0.11 -2.08 10.53
CA ASP A 42 -0.58 -2.97 9.60
C ASP A 42 -0.15 -2.68 8.15
N VAL A 43 0.09 -3.74 7.40
CA VAL A 43 0.49 -3.68 5.99
C VAL A 43 -0.67 -3.20 5.11
N PRO A 44 -0.43 -2.54 3.96
CA PRO A 44 -1.49 -2.10 3.08
C PRO A 44 -2.27 -3.31 2.54
N ARG A 45 -3.59 -3.33 2.76
CA ARG A 45 -4.48 -4.43 2.37
C ARG A 45 -5.25 -4.12 1.09
N TYR A 46 -5.34 -2.83 0.73
CA TYR A 46 -6.08 -2.32 -0.40
C TYR A 46 -5.22 -1.39 -1.25
N CYS A 47 -5.39 -1.46 -2.56
CA CYS A 47 -4.67 -0.62 -3.50
C CYS A 47 -5.14 0.84 -3.40
N GLN A 48 -4.21 1.77 -3.18
CA GLN A 48 -4.55 3.19 -3.00
C GLN A 48 -5.14 3.86 -4.25
N LEU A 49 -4.98 3.25 -5.42
CA LEU A 49 -5.45 3.79 -6.70
C LEU A 49 -6.86 3.30 -7.09
N CYS A 50 -7.30 2.12 -6.63
CA CYS A 50 -8.62 1.56 -7.01
C CYS A 50 -9.41 0.90 -5.89
N GLY A 51 -8.92 0.90 -4.65
CA GLY A 51 -9.60 0.31 -3.50
C GLY A 51 -9.70 -1.22 -3.52
N ARG A 52 -9.10 -1.91 -4.51
CA ARG A 52 -9.13 -3.38 -4.58
C ARG A 52 -8.30 -3.99 -3.48
N ARG A 53 -8.84 -5.04 -2.84
CA ARG A 53 -8.09 -5.86 -1.90
C ARG A 53 -6.91 -6.52 -2.63
N MET A 54 -5.73 -6.39 -2.06
CA MET A 54 -4.48 -6.92 -2.61
C MET A 54 -4.19 -8.31 -2.04
N VAL A 55 -3.42 -9.10 -2.78
CA VAL A 55 -2.75 -10.27 -2.23
C VAL A 55 -1.51 -9.77 -1.51
N VAL A 56 -1.38 -10.08 -0.23
CA VAL A 56 -0.28 -9.57 0.62
C VAL A 56 0.45 -10.75 1.23
N GLN A 57 1.78 -10.74 1.12
CA GLN A 57 2.66 -11.66 1.84
C GLN A 57 3.53 -10.86 2.80
N VAL A 58 3.41 -11.18 4.08
CA VAL A 58 4.31 -10.65 5.12
C VAL A 58 5.51 -11.58 5.23
N ARG A 59 6.71 -10.99 5.24
CA ARG A 59 8.01 -11.64 5.45
C ARG A 59 8.61 -11.12 6.77
N PRO A 60 9.60 -11.81 7.37
CA PRO A 60 10.25 -11.31 8.58
C PRO A 60 10.92 -9.94 8.43
N ASP A 61 11.35 -9.60 7.21
CA ASP A 61 12.09 -8.38 6.83
C ASP A 61 11.21 -7.32 6.13
N GLY A 62 9.96 -7.63 5.82
CA GLY A 62 9.13 -6.72 5.04
C GLY A 62 7.81 -7.34 4.56
N TRP A 63 7.27 -6.81 3.47
CA TRP A 63 6.07 -7.33 2.85
C TRP A 63 6.01 -6.99 1.36
N ASN A 64 5.32 -7.84 0.60
CA ASN A 64 4.85 -7.51 -0.74
C ASN A 64 3.32 -7.41 -0.75
N ALA A 65 2.79 -6.52 -1.57
CA ALA A 65 1.37 -6.32 -1.75
C ALA A 65 1.06 -6.13 -3.24
N ARG A 66 0.26 -7.03 -3.80
CA ARG A 66 -0.04 -7.06 -5.23
C ARG A 66 -1.49 -6.73 -5.52
N CYS A 67 -1.70 -5.64 -6.25
CA CYS A 67 -2.95 -5.34 -6.93
C CYS A 67 -3.01 -6.03 -8.28
N SER A 68 -4.14 -6.67 -8.59
CA SER A 68 -4.34 -7.33 -9.88
C SER A 68 -4.37 -6.38 -11.09
N ARG A 69 -4.54 -5.07 -10.86
CA ARG A 69 -4.58 -4.04 -11.89
C ARG A 69 -3.29 -3.21 -11.96
N HIS A 70 -2.87 -2.67 -10.82
CA HIS A 70 -1.85 -1.63 -10.74
C HIS A 70 -0.46 -2.13 -10.29
N GLY A 71 -0.30 -3.45 -10.15
CA GLY A 71 1.00 -4.04 -9.88
C GLY A 71 1.30 -4.30 -8.42
N GLU A 72 2.58 -4.57 -8.18
CA GLU A 72 3.15 -4.90 -6.88
C GLU A 72 3.71 -3.65 -6.21
N LEU A 73 3.62 -3.63 -4.88
CA LEU A 73 4.29 -2.69 -3.98
C LEU A 73 5.06 -3.55 -2.97
N ASP A 74 6.36 -3.31 -2.85
CA ASP A 74 7.21 -3.97 -1.87
C ASP A 74 7.72 -2.94 -0.86
N SER A 75 7.76 -3.32 0.41
CA SER A 75 8.25 -2.47 1.49
C SER A 75 9.70 -2.05 1.29
N ASP A 76 10.50 -2.84 0.59
CA ASP A 76 11.92 -2.57 0.34
C ASP A 76 12.13 -1.28 -0.47
N HIS A 77 11.10 -0.82 -1.20
CA HIS A 77 11.14 0.44 -1.93
C HIS A 77 10.84 1.65 -1.06
N LEU A 78 10.25 1.45 0.13
CA LEU A 78 9.76 2.51 1.01
C LEU A 78 10.77 2.91 2.09
N TYR A 79 11.80 2.09 2.30
CA TYR A 79 12.85 2.38 3.26
C TYR A 79 14.02 3.06 2.54
N GLU A 80 14.36 4.26 2.98
CA GLU A 80 15.66 4.87 2.69
C GLU A 80 16.62 4.46 3.80
N GLU A 81 17.63 3.64 3.48
CA GLU A 81 18.73 3.40 4.41
C GLU A 81 19.55 4.69 4.55
N ALA A 82 19.25 5.48 5.58
CA ALA A 82 20.13 6.52 6.05
C ALA A 82 21.32 5.86 6.77
N LEU A 83 22.32 5.41 6.02
CA LEU A 83 23.61 5.01 6.58
C LEU A 83 24.30 6.25 7.19
N PRO A 84 24.86 6.16 8.40
CA PRO A 84 25.59 7.26 9.04
C PRO A 84 26.89 7.63 8.31
#